data_AF-A0A9W7KTJ8-F1
#
_entry.id   AF-A0A9W7KTJ8-F1
#
_cell.length_a   1.000
_cell.length_b   1.000
_cell.length_c   1.000
_cell.angle_alpha   90.00
_cell.angle_beta   90.00
_cell.angle_gamma   90.00
#
_symmetry.space_group_name_H-M   'P 1'
#
loop_
_entity.id
_entity.type
_entity.pdbx_description
1 polymer ?
#
loop_
_entity_poly.entity_id
_entity_poly.type
_entity_poly.pdbx_seq_one_letter_code
_entity_poly.pdbx_strand_id
1 'polypeptide(L)'
;MNSSEDLEDDGQRLSDSMLESRPSQESPRKPKTAYEKIRDTLLPILYESKTFNIFGIIYIVLVIGDGAFFFFMMVGWHLPYPESVSRWWLNLSIQVLCGLFSYPALINLPWLIAHTVHLSSPSSSPGVDFNGSPTLSIFFHLPPSARSKILTLKFINISTQWINQWSRIKYPTYESSNSYPGNVLCNVFFAASFIAGISGGIYQLLQEKDVRKDDDAAFEDGPLELIEKVRNMRKSGMTLNEIITEIQKT
;
A
#
# COMPACT_ATOMS: atom_id res chain seq x y z
N MET A 1 2.43 -41.81 -11.49
CA MET A 1 2.28 -41.27 -10.13
C MET A 1 3.68 -41.27 -9.52
N ASN A 2 4.41 -40.17 -9.66
CA ASN A 2 5.62 -39.82 -8.88
C ASN A 2 6.22 -38.45 -9.28
N SER A 3 5.50 -37.54 -9.94
CA SER A 3 6.09 -36.27 -10.45
C SER A 3 5.81 -35.05 -9.57
N SER A 4 5.22 -35.22 -8.40
CA SER A 4 4.91 -34.12 -7.47
C SER A 4 5.96 -33.96 -6.36
N GLU A 5 6.72 -35.00 -6.02
CA GLU A 5 7.81 -34.90 -5.04
C GLU A 5 9.07 -34.26 -5.63
N ASP A 6 9.30 -34.39 -6.94
CA ASP A 6 10.50 -33.83 -7.60
C ASP A 6 10.47 -32.29 -7.74
N LEU A 7 9.29 -31.65 -7.67
CA LEU A 7 9.17 -30.19 -7.81
C LEU A 7 9.37 -29.43 -6.49
N GLU A 8 9.09 -30.04 -5.34
CA GLU A 8 9.37 -29.43 -4.03
C GLU A 8 10.87 -29.42 -3.72
N ASP A 9 11.62 -30.46 -4.14
CA ASP A 9 13.08 -30.54 -3.92
C ASP A 9 13.86 -29.49 -4.73
N ASP A 10 13.41 -29.19 -5.97
CA ASP A 10 14.09 -28.21 -6.83
C ASP A 10 13.89 -26.75 -6.39
N GLY A 11 12.70 -26.39 -5.90
CA GLY A 11 12.43 -25.04 -5.37
C GLY A 11 13.22 -24.74 -4.10
N GLN A 12 13.36 -25.75 -3.23
CA GLN A 12 14.12 -25.62 -1.99
C GLN A 12 15.63 -25.53 -2.26
N ARG A 13 16.16 -26.31 -3.22
CA ARG A 13 17.55 -26.23 -3.70
C ARG A 13 17.90 -24.91 -4.41
N LEU A 14 16.97 -24.29 -5.12
CA LEU A 14 17.18 -22.96 -5.71
C LEU A 14 17.27 -21.87 -4.63
N SER A 15 16.44 -21.95 -3.60
CA SER A 15 16.52 -21.03 -2.45
C SER A 15 17.84 -21.19 -1.68
N ASP A 16 18.29 -22.44 -1.48
CA ASP A 16 19.52 -22.75 -0.76
C ASP A 16 20.77 -22.39 -1.58
N SER A 17 20.77 -22.60 -2.90
CA SER A 17 21.90 -22.21 -3.77
C SER A 17 22.04 -20.69 -3.97
N MET A 18 20.93 -19.94 -3.94
CA MET A 18 20.97 -18.47 -3.85
C MET A 18 21.47 -17.97 -2.49
N LEU A 19 21.29 -18.75 -1.43
CA LEU A 19 21.86 -18.47 -0.11
C LEU A 19 23.35 -18.88 -0.01
N GLU A 20 23.76 -19.99 -0.63
CA GLU A 20 25.12 -20.56 -0.57
C GLU A 20 26.14 -19.84 -1.47
N SER A 21 25.70 -19.22 -2.58
CA SER A 21 26.59 -18.44 -3.44
C SER A 21 26.90 -17.03 -2.91
N ARG A 22 26.43 -16.67 -1.71
CA ARG A 22 26.72 -15.38 -1.06
C ARG A 22 28.20 -15.32 -0.63
N PRO A 23 29.05 -14.50 -1.29
CA PRO A 23 30.38 -14.26 -0.75
C PRO A 23 30.21 -13.59 0.61
N SER A 24 30.71 -14.25 1.65
CA SER A 24 30.81 -13.77 3.03
C SER A 24 31.82 -12.63 3.16
N GLN A 25 31.71 -11.60 2.32
CA GLN A 25 32.38 -10.33 2.52
C GLN A 25 31.46 -9.42 3.31
N GLU A 26 31.27 -9.73 4.60
CA GLU A 26 30.86 -8.71 5.55
C GLU A 26 31.99 -7.70 5.67
N SER A 27 31.98 -6.69 4.80
CA SER A 27 32.71 -5.46 5.09
C SER A 27 32.28 -4.99 6.50
N PRO A 28 33.20 -4.57 7.37
CA PRO A 28 32.87 -4.20 8.74
C PRO A 28 31.77 -3.13 8.71
N ARG A 29 30.55 -3.53 9.12
CA ARG A 29 29.37 -2.66 9.07
C ARG A 29 29.63 -1.44 9.94
N LYS A 30 29.44 -0.25 9.36
CA LYS A 30 29.48 1.00 10.13
C LYS A 30 28.44 0.90 11.27
N PRO A 31 28.73 1.45 12.46
CA PRO A 31 27.77 1.44 13.55
C PRO A 31 26.48 2.15 13.13
N LYS A 32 25.34 1.50 13.41
CA LYS A 32 24.01 2.03 13.06
C LYS A 32 23.75 3.38 13.74
N THR A 33 23.30 4.35 12.96
CA THR A 33 22.82 5.65 13.43
C THR A 33 21.56 5.50 14.30
N ALA A 34 21.25 6.52 15.10
CA ALA A 34 20.03 6.52 15.92
C ALA A 34 18.75 6.39 15.06
N TYR A 35 18.75 7.01 13.89
CA TYR A 35 17.67 6.92 12.92
C TYR A 35 17.46 5.48 12.41
N GLU A 36 18.52 4.79 12.00
CA GLU A 36 18.45 3.41 11.54
C GLU A 36 17.92 2.47 12.63
N LYS A 37 18.32 2.68 13.89
CA LYS A 37 17.78 1.92 15.03
C LYS A 37 16.28 2.13 15.20
N ILE A 38 15.81 3.38 15.11
CA ILE A 38 14.37 3.71 15.19
C ILE A 38 13.62 3.07 14.02
N ARG A 39 14.11 3.23 12.79
CA ARG A 39 13.54 2.61 11.57
C ARG A 39 13.43 1.10 11.71
N ASP A 40 14.53 0.44 12.07
CA ASP A 40 14.61 -1.02 12.19
C ASP A 40 13.74 -1.56 13.34
N THR A 41 13.40 -0.71 14.31
CA THR A 41 12.44 -1.07 15.37
C THR A 41 11.00 -0.84 14.92
N LEU A 42 10.71 0.30 14.27
CA LEU A 42 9.36 0.69 13.91
C LEU A 42 8.78 -0.11 12.74
N LEU A 43 9.55 -0.33 11.66
CA LEU A 43 9.00 -0.96 10.46
C LEU A 43 8.51 -2.40 10.72
N PRO A 44 9.26 -3.28 11.40
CA PRO A 44 8.75 -4.61 11.72
C PRO A 44 7.50 -4.57 12.60
N ILE A 45 7.45 -3.65 13.58
CA ILE A 45 6.26 -3.48 14.43
C ILE A 45 5.03 -3.09 13.60
N LEU A 46 5.19 -2.22 12.61
CA LEU A 46 4.07 -1.73 11.79
C LEU A 46 3.60 -2.77 10.76
N TYR A 47 4.50 -3.55 10.17
CA TYR A 47 4.19 -4.40 9.01
C TYR A 47 4.16 -5.91 9.30
N GLU A 48 4.88 -6.38 10.33
CA GLU A 48 4.95 -7.82 10.66
C GLU A 48 4.09 -8.19 11.89
N SER A 49 3.63 -7.18 12.63
CA SER A 49 2.79 -7.41 13.80
C SER A 49 1.39 -7.88 13.42
N LYS A 50 0.97 -9.04 13.94
CA LYS A 50 -0.40 -9.55 13.85
C LYS A 50 -1.43 -8.52 14.36
N THR A 51 -1.05 -7.71 15.35
CA THR A 51 -1.92 -6.66 15.89
C THR A 51 -2.25 -5.61 14.82
N PHE A 52 -1.27 -5.20 14.01
CA PHE A 52 -1.49 -4.24 12.93
C PHE A 52 -2.33 -4.83 11.80
N ASN A 53 -2.23 -6.13 11.53
CA ASN A 53 -3.13 -6.81 10.59
C ASN A 53 -4.59 -6.77 11.06
N ILE A 54 -4.86 -7.03 12.35
CA ILE A 54 -6.20 -6.91 12.93
C ILE A 54 -6.71 -5.46 12.82
N PHE A 55 -5.87 -4.47 13.14
CA PHE A 55 -6.22 -3.07 12.96
C PHE A 55 -6.50 -2.73 11.49
N GLY A 56 -5.76 -3.31 10.55
CA GLY A 56 -6.00 -3.17 9.12
C GLY A 56 -7.39 -3.70 8.70
N ILE A 57 -7.80 -4.86 9.23
CA ILE A 57 -9.14 -5.42 8.98
C ILE A 57 -10.22 -4.51 9.56
N ILE A 58 -10.08 -4.12 10.83
CA ILE A 58 -11.02 -3.19 11.49
C ILE A 58 -11.12 -1.88 10.70
N TYR A 59 -9.98 -1.35 10.28
CA TYR A 59 -9.89 -0.15 9.47
C TYR A 59 -10.68 -0.27 8.16
N ILE A 60 -10.50 -1.37 7.40
CA ILE A 60 -11.24 -1.60 6.15
C ILE A 60 -12.75 -1.65 6.42
N VAL A 61 -13.17 -2.36 7.47
CA VAL A 61 -14.60 -2.43 7.85
C VAL A 61 -15.15 -1.04 8.19
N LEU A 62 -14.38 -0.21 8.91
CA LEU A 62 -14.78 1.15 9.24
C LEU A 62 -14.89 2.03 7.98
N VAL A 63 -13.92 1.97 7.06
CA VAL A 63 -13.97 2.73 5.80
C VAL A 63 -15.18 2.35 4.96
N ILE A 64 -15.45 1.04 4.80
CA ILE A 64 -16.59 0.55 4.03
C ILE A 64 -17.91 0.93 4.72
N GLY A 65 -17.99 0.70 6.04
CA GLY A 65 -19.19 0.97 6.82
C GLY A 65 -19.55 2.46 6.84
N ASP A 66 -18.60 3.32 7.16
CA ASP A 66 -18.81 4.77 7.18
C ASP A 66 -18.99 5.34 5.77
N GLY A 67 -18.25 4.83 4.77
CA GLY A 67 -18.44 5.23 3.37
C GLY A 67 -19.82 4.88 2.83
N ALA A 68 -20.35 3.70 3.15
CA ALA A 68 -21.71 3.31 2.80
C ALA A 68 -22.75 4.16 3.54
N PHE A 69 -22.55 4.39 4.84
CA PHE A 69 -23.41 5.27 5.63
C PHE A 69 -23.46 6.69 5.06
N PHE A 70 -22.29 7.30 4.77
CA PHE A 70 -22.17 8.58 4.09
C PHE A 70 -22.94 8.61 2.77
N PHE A 71 -22.78 7.58 1.94
CA PHE A 71 -23.46 7.48 0.65
C PHE A 71 -24.99 7.44 0.79
N PHE A 72 -25.51 6.61 1.70
CA PHE A 72 -26.97 6.54 1.95
C PHE A 72 -27.53 7.87 2.46
N MET A 73 -26.80 8.55 3.34
CA MET A 73 -27.15 9.89 3.82
C MET A 73 -27.17 10.92 2.68
N MET A 74 -26.20 10.87 1.75
CA MET A 74 -26.17 11.76 0.58
C MET A 74 -27.31 11.52 -0.41
N VAL A 75 -27.68 10.26 -0.65
CA VAL A 75 -28.79 9.91 -1.56
C VAL A 75 -30.16 10.23 -0.93
N GLY A 76 -30.20 10.47 0.38
CA GLY A 76 -31.43 10.74 1.12
C GLY A 76 -32.20 9.47 1.50
N TRP A 77 -31.56 8.31 1.48
CA TRP A 77 -32.19 7.05 1.86
C TRP A 77 -32.25 6.95 3.39
N HIS A 78 -33.47 6.88 3.95
CA HIS A 78 -33.72 6.76 5.39
C HIS A 78 -33.16 7.92 6.22
N LEU A 79 -33.25 9.16 5.73
CA LEU A 79 -32.80 10.32 6.50
C LEU A 79 -33.56 10.39 7.84
N PRO A 80 -32.85 10.45 8.97
CA PRO A 80 -33.49 10.63 10.26
C PRO A 80 -34.14 12.03 10.30
N TYR A 81 -35.42 12.08 10.67
CA TYR A 81 -36.11 13.32 10.96
C TYR A 81 -35.87 13.69 12.43
N PRO A 82 -35.64 14.98 12.78
CA PRO A 82 -35.63 16.17 11.92
C PRO A 82 -34.33 16.36 11.11
N GLU A 83 -34.37 17.23 10.10
CA GLU A 83 -33.24 17.51 9.19
C GLU A 83 -31.93 17.87 9.90
N SER A 84 -32.01 18.52 11.06
CA SER A 84 -30.84 18.84 11.89
C SER A 84 -30.06 17.60 12.33
N VAL A 85 -30.76 16.49 12.63
CA VAL A 85 -30.14 15.20 12.98
C VAL A 85 -29.45 14.60 11.77
N SER A 86 -30.10 14.64 10.61
CA SER A 86 -29.50 14.17 9.36
C SER A 86 -28.21 14.91 9.02
N ARG A 87 -28.22 16.25 9.10
CA ARG A 87 -27.03 17.09 8.86
C ARG A 87 -25.91 16.80 9.87
N TRP A 88 -26.25 16.57 11.14
CA TRP A 88 -25.26 16.21 12.16
C TRP A 88 -24.56 14.89 11.81
N TRP A 89 -25.32 13.85 11.45
CA TRP A 89 -24.77 12.56 11.04
C TRP A 89 -23.91 12.65 9.77
N LEU A 90 -24.36 13.43 8.79
CA LEU A 90 -23.59 13.67 7.57
C LEU A 90 -22.24 14.33 7.89
N ASN A 91 -22.24 15.37 8.73
CA ASN A 91 -21.01 16.06 9.13
C ASN A 91 -20.08 15.13 9.93
N LEU A 92 -20.63 14.33 10.85
CA LEU A 92 -19.85 13.36 11.61
C LEU A 92 -19.20 12.33 10.68
N SER A 93 -19.97 11.76 9.75
CA SER A 93 -19.46 10.77 8.80
C SER A 93 -18.35 11.36 7.91
N ILE A 94 -18.49 12.61 7.43
CA ILE A 94 -17.41 13.28 6.69
C ILE A 94 -16.12 13.36 7.53
N GLN A 95 -16.21 13.72 8.81
CA GLN A 95 -15.05 13.81 9.70
C GLN A 95 -14.42 12.45 9.96
N VAL A 96 -15.25 11.43 10.21
CA VAL A 96 -14.80 10.05 10.42
C VAL A 96 -14.10 9.54 9.17
N LEU A 97 -14.70 9.69 7.99
CA LEU A 97 -14.12 9.26 6.73
C LEU A 97 -12.79 9.96 6.43
N CYS A 98 -12.69 11.27 6.67
CA CYS A 98 -11.43 12.00 6.48
C CYS A 98 -10.35 11.54 7.48
N GLY A 99 -10.73 11.29 8.73
CA GLY A 99 -9.83 10.71 9.74
C GLY A 99 -9.35 9.31 9.34
N LEU A 100 -10.25 8.46 8.86
CA LEU A 100 -9.93 7.13 8.35
C LEU A 100 -9.01 7.21 7.14
N PHE A 101 -9.20 8.15 6.20
CA PHE A 101 -8.26 8.31 5.10
C PHE A 101 -6.90 8.89 5.53
N SER A 102 -6.84 9.66 6.61
CA SER A 102 -5.59 10.21 7.15
C SER A 102 -4.77 9.18 7.96
N TYR A 103 -5.43 8.18 8.54
CA TYR A 103 -4.78 7.09 9.28
C TYR A 103 -3.72 6.32 8.47
N PRO A 104 -3.99 5.78 7.26
CA PRO A 104 -2.95 5.12 6.47
C PRO A 104 -1.85 6.09 6.04
N ALA A 105 -2.15 7.39 5.91
CA ALA A 105 -1.15 8.42 5.67
C ALA A 105 -0.13 8.49 6.82
N LEU A 106 -0.62 8.44 8.06
CA LEU A 106 0.20 8.43 9.26
C LEU A 106 1.03 7.14 9.38
N ILE A 107 0.40 5.98 9.21
CA ILE A 107 1.05 4.67 9.36
C ILE A 107 2.13 4.44 8.30
N ASN A 108 1.93 4.92 7.07
CA ASN A 108 2.92 4.76 5.99
C ASN A 108 4.06 5.78 6.03
N LEU A 109 3.95 6.84 6.85
CA LEU A 109 4.94 7.91 6.87
C LEU A 109 6.36 7.43 7.28
N PRO A 110 6.53 6.58 8.32
CA PRO A 110 7.85 6.05 8.68
C PRO A 110 8.51 5.27 7.54
N TRP A 111 7.75 4.42 6.85
CA TRP A 111 8.21 3.67 5.68
C TRP A 111 8.63 4.60 4.54
N LEU A 112 7.82 5.62 4.27
CA LEU A 112 8.09 6.58 3.20
C LEU A 112 9.37 7.37 3.46
N ILE A 113 9.54 7.87 4.69
CA ILE A 113 10.76 8.59 5.10
C ILE A 113 11.98 7.67 4.98
N ALA A 114 11.87 6.41 5.44
CA ALA A 114 12.94 5.42 5.33
C ALA A 114 13.41 5.20 3.90
N HIS A 115 12.48 5.01 2.96
CA HIS A 115 12.83 4.83 1.57
C HIS A 115 13.39 6.09 0.91
N THR A 116 12.88 7.27 1.25
CA THR A 116 13.41 8.52 0.70
C THR A 116 14.81 8.85 1.20
N VAL A 117 15.08 8.63 2.49
CA VAL A 117 16.43 8.75 3.03
C VAL A 117 17.36 7.72 2.37
N HIS A 118 16.90 6.48 2.24
CA HIS A 118 17.69 5.43 1.61
C HIS A 118 18.01 5.71 0.14
N LEU A 119 17.11 6.32 -0.64
CA LEU A 119 17.41 6.73 -2.03
C LEU A 119 18.57 7.71 -2.14
N SER A 120 18.87 8.45 -1.08
CA SER A 120 20.02 9.37 -1.04
C SER A 120 21.32 8.66 -0.60
N SER A 121 21.24 7.38 -0.22
CA SER A 121 22.39 6.57 0.17
C SER A 121 23.13 6.03 -1.06
N PRO A 122 24.48 5.93 -1.01
CA PRO A 122 25.26 5.19 -1.99
C PRO A 122 24.89 3.70 -2.07
N SER A 123 24.28 3.14 -1.02
CA SER A 123 23.83 1.75 -0.96
C SER A 123 22.46 1.51 -1.58
N SER A 124 21.91 2.46 -2.34
CA SER A 124 20.57 2.38 -2.92
C SER A 124 20.47 1.59 -4.23
N SER A 125 21.40 0.68 -4.48
CA SER A 125 21.36 -0.17 -5.68
C SER A 125 20.09 -1.03 -5.73
N PRO A 126 19.62 -1.44 -6.91
CA PRO A 126 18.57 -2.45 -7.03
C PRO A 126 18.93 -3.76 -6.31
N GLY A 127 17.95 -4.36 -5.62
CA GLY A 127 18.05 -5.67 -4.98
C GLY A 127 18.69 -5.70 -3.60
N VAL A 128 19.08 -4.54 -3.06
CA VAL A 128 19.61 -4.42 -1.69
C VAL A 128 18.68 -3.64 -0.78
N ASP A 129 18.59 -4.07 0.47
CA ASP A 129 17.79 -3.45 1.52
C ASP A 129 18.38 -2.14 2.04
N PHE A 130 17.75 -1.61 3.08
CA PHE A 130 18.21 -0.41 3.78
C PHE A 130 19.64 -0.49 4.32
N ASN A 131 20.16 -1.68 4.58
CA ASN A 131 21.48 -1.94 5.13
C ASN A 131 22.49 -2.38 4.05
N GLY A 132 22.09 -2.38 2.77
CA GLY A 132 22.91 -2.86 1.66
C GLY A 132 23.01 -4.39 1.56
N SER A 133 22.18 -5.13 2.31
CA SER A 133 22.09 -6.59 2.24
C SER A 133 21.11 -7.01 1.14
N PRO A 134 21.35 -8.11 0.39
CA PRO A 134 20.37 -8.62 -0.57
C PRO A 134 19.01 -8.88 0.09
N THR A 135 17.92 -8.54 -0.60
CA THR A 135 16.55 -8.68 -0.10
C THR A 135 15.65 -9.32 -1.14
N LEU A 136 14.56 -9.95 -0.71
CA LEU A 136 13.49 -10.46 -1.58
C LEU A 136 12.34 -9.45 -1.76
N SER A 137 12.39 -8.30 -1.08
CA SER A 137 11.35 -7.28 -1.24
C SER A 137 11.44 -6.64 -2.63
N ILE A 138 10.46 -6.93 -3.49
CA ILE A 138 10.42 -6.45 -4.88
C ILE A 138 10.60 -4.93 -5.02
N PHE A 139 10.11 -4.15 -4.06
CA PHE A 139 10.26 -2.70 -4.08
C PHE A 139 11.72 -2.25 -4.14
N PHE A 140 12.66 -2.98 -3.52
CA PHE A 140 14.09 -2.65 -3.56
C PHE A 140 14.75 -3.02 -4.88
N HIS A 141 14.16 -3.90 -5.68
CA HIS A 141 14.63 -4.24 -7.02
C HIS A 141 14.22 -3.22 -8.07
N LEU A 142 13.26 -2.35 -7.75
CA LEU A 142 12.89 -1.25 -8.63
C LEU A 142 14.09 -0.28 -8.84
N PRO A 143 14.31 0.20 -10.07
CA PRO A 143 15.32 1.21 -10.35
C PRO A 143 15.16 2.44 -9.45
N PRO A 144 16.25 3.10 -9.02
CA PRO A 144 16.17 4.27 -8.13
C PRO A 144 15.27 5.40 -8.67
N SER A 145 15.26 5.60 -9.99
CA SER A 145 14.41 6.58 -10.66
C SER A 145 12.92 6.25 -10.55
N ALA A 146 12.55 4.97 -10.67
CA ALA A 146 11.19 4.49 -10.49
C ALA A 146 10.74 4.62 -9.03
N ARG A 147 11.58 4.18 -8.08
CA ARG A 147 11.34 4.37 -6.64
C ARG A 147 11.13 5.84 -6.30
N SER A 148 11.98 6.74 -6.78
CA SER A 148 11.86 8.18 -6.51
C SER A 148 10.51 8.74 -6.95
N LYS A 149 10.04 8.38 -8.16
CA LYS A 149 8.72 8.79 -8.66
C LYS A 149 7.57 8.24 -7.82
N ILE A 150 7.63 6.96 -7.44
CA ILE A 150 6.61 6.32 -6.57
C ILE A 150 6.56 7.04 -5.22
N LEU A 151 7.71 7.26 -4.58
CA LEU A 151 7.78 7.94 -3.29
C LEU A 151 7.29 9.39 -3.39
N THR A 152 7.61 10.09 -4.47
CA THR A 152 7.12 11.46 -4.72
C THR A 152 5.60 11.49 -4.82
N LEU A 153 4.98 10.59 -5.59
CA LEU A 153 3.53 10.48 -5.70
C LEU A 153 2.88 10.14 -4.35
N LYS A 154 3.49 9.25 -3.56
CA LYS A 154 3.03 8.92 -2.21
C LYS A 154 3.16 10.11 -1.25
N PHE A 155 4.23 10.91 -1.34
CA PHE A 155 4.38 12.14 -0.56
C PHE A 155 3.31 13.18 -0.91
N ILE A 156 3.03 13.38 -2.20
CA ILE A 156 1.96 14.27 -2.65
C ILE A 156 0.61 13.78 -2.12
N ASN A 157 0.33 12.49 -2.23
CA ASN A 157 -0.89 11.89 -1.69
C ASN A 157 -1.02 12.17 -0.18
N ILE A 158 -0.02 11.81 0.62
CA ILE A 158 -0.08 11.99 2.08
C ILE A 158 -0.19 13.47 2.47
N SER A 159 0.57 14.36 1.81
CA SER A 159 0.51 15.80 2.09
C SER A 159 -0.87 16.37 1.80
N THR A 160 -1.48 15.99 0.66
CA THR A 160 -2.82 16.44 0.29
C THR A 160 -3.90 15.84 1.19
N GLN A 161 -3.77 14.61 1.68
CA GLN A 161 -4.66 14.04 2.70
C GLN A 161 -4.61 14.84 4.01
N TRP A 162 -3.41 15.17 4.50
CA TRP A 162 -3.28 15.98 5.72
C TRP A 162 -3.85 17.39 5.57
N ILE A 163 -3.63 18.04 4.41
CA ILE A 163 -4.22 19.36 4.13
C ILE A 163 -5.75 19.25 4.03
N ASN A 164 -6.27 18.18 3.43
CA ASN A 164 -7.71 17.92 3.38
C ASN A 164 -8.28 17.72 4.79
N GLN A 165 -7.64 16.92 5.65
CA GLN A 165 -8.06 16.74 7.04
C GLN A 165 -8.05 18.06 7.82
N TRP A 166 -6.98 18.85 7.69
CA TRP A 166 -6.91 20.17 8.29
C TRP A 166 -8.04 21.09 7.79
N SER A 167 -8.32 21.07 6.49
CA SER A 167 -9.40 21.85 5.89
C SER A 167 -10.75 21.40 6.46
N ARG A 168 -10.97 20.11 6.67
CA ARG A 168 -12.19 19.56 7.28
C ARG A 168 -12.33 19.90 8.76
N ILE A 169 -11.22 20.03 9.50
CA ILE A 169 -11.27 20.55 10.87
C ILE A 169 -11.67 22.04 10.87
N LYS A 170 -11.16 22.81 9.91
CA LYS A 170 -11.46 24.25 9.78
C LYS A 170 -12.88 24.54 9.24
N TYR A 171 -13.38 23.67 8.36
CA TYR A 171 -14.70 23.74 7.75
C TYR A 171 -15.50 22.48 8.10
N PRO A 172 -15.92 22.35 9.38
CA PRO A 172 -16.41 21.08 9.93
C PRO A 172 -17.81 20.69 9.47
N THR A 173 -18.62 21.66 9.02
CA THR A 173 -19.98 21.42 8.55
C THR A 173 -20.06 21.42 7.03
N TYR A 174 -21.04 20.71 6.49
CA TYR A 174 -21.37 20.70 5.07
C TYR A 174 -21.48 22.12 4.51
N GLU A 175 -22.21 23.01 5.18
CA GLU A 175 -22.38 24.39 4.76
C GLU A 175 -21.05 25.16 4.72
N SER A 176 -20.23 25.02 5.76
CA SER A 176 -18.91 25.67 5.82
C SER A 176 -17.92 25.11 4.79
N SER A 177 -18.02 23.82 4.49
CA SER A 177 -17.18 23.18 3.47
C SER A 177 -17.63 23.51 2.05
N ASN A 178 -18.83 24.03 1.86
CA ASN A 178 -19.33 24.50 0.56
C ASN A 178 -19.18 26.02 0.37
N SER A 179 -18.82 26.77 1.42
CA SER A 179 -18.53 28.20 1.31
C SER A 179 -17.11 28.46 0.82
N TYR A 180 -16.82 29.68 0.34
CA TYR A 180 -15.46 30.06 -0.03
C TYR A 180 -14.65 30.48 1.22
N PRO A 181 -13.41 29.99 1.41
CA PRO A 181 -12.63 29.12 0.53
C PRO A 181 -12.73 27.62 0.83
N GLY A 182 -13.61 27.20 1.76
CA GLY A 182 -13.80 25.81 2.18
C GLY A 182 -14.04 24.82 1.03
N ASN A 183 -14.86 25.18 0.04
CA ASN A 183 -15.18 24.34 -1.12
C ASN A 183 -13.93 23.99 -1.92
N VAL A 184 -13.13 25.01 -2.25
CA VAL A 184 -11.89 24.84 -3.01
C VAL A 184 -10.92 23.95 -2.24
N LEU A 185 -10.69 24.26 -0.96
CA LEU A 185 -9.72 23.55 -0.15
C LEU A 185 -10.13 22.08 0.06
N CYS A 186 -11.37 21.80 0.47
CA CYS A 186 -11.81 20.44 0.73
C CYS A 186 -11.82 19.60 -0.55
N ASN A 187 -12.34 20.12 -1.66
CA ASN A 187 -12.51 19.31 -2.87
C ASN A 187 -11.22 19.15 -3.68
N VAL A 188 -10.39 20.20 -3.80
CA VAL A 188 -9.13 20.11 -4.56
C VAL A 188 -8.13 19.19 -3.87
N PHE A 189 -7.95 19.32 -2.55
CA PHE A 189 -7.01 18.46 -1.83
C PHE A 189 -7.51 17.02 -1.71
N PHE A 190 -8.83 16.82 -1.58
CA PHE A 190 -9.42 15.48 -1.69
C PHE A 190 -9.13 14.86 -3.06
N ALA A 191 -9.47 15.53 -4.16
CA ALA A 191 -9.26 15.01 -5.51
C ALA A 191 -7.77 14.78 -5.81
N ALA A 192 -6.89 15.71 -5.43
CA ALA A 192 -5.46 15.58 -5.60
C ALA A 192 -4.89 14.36 -4.87
N SER A 193 -5.39 14.07 -3.66
CA SER A 193 -4.98 12.88 -2.91
C SER A 193 -5.37 11.59 -3.62
N PHE A 194 -6.59 11.49 -4.12
CA PHE A 194 -7.06 10.33 -4.89
C PHE A 194 -6.23 10.14 -6.16
N ILE A 195 -6.04 11.19 -6.96
CA ILE A 195 -5.27 11.11 -8.21
C ILE A 195 -3.83 10.69 -7.92
N ALA A 196 -3.16 11.29 -6.93
CA ALA A 196 -1.79 10.96 -6.56
C ALA A 196 -1.67 9.52 -6.03
N GLY A 197 -2.61 9.08 -5.19
CA GLY A 197 -2.66 7.72 -4.65
C GLY A 197 -2.85 6.66 -5.74
N ILE A 198 -3.86 6.84 -6.60
CA ILE A 198 -4.15 5.93 -7.72
C ILE A 198 -2.98 5.90 -8.70
N SER A 199 -2.47 7.06 -9.11
CA SER A 199 -1.35 7.14 -10.04
C SER A 199 -0.09 6.48 -9.47
N GLY A 200 0.20 6.70 -8.18
CA GLY A 200 1.32 6.06 -7.49
C GLY A 200 1.17 4.53 -7.41
N GLY A 201 -0.04 4.05 -7.12
CA GLY A 201 -0.34 2.61 -7.07
C GLY A 201 -0.21 1.94 -8.44
N ILE A 202 -0.83 2.51 -9.49
CA ILE A 202 -0.73 2.00 -10.86
C ILE A 202 0.73 2.02 -11.33
N TYR A 203 1.44 3.12 -11.11
CA TYR A 203 2.84 3.23 -11.53
C TYR A 203 3.72 2.19 -10.81
N GLN A 204 3.52 1.99 -9.50
CA GLN A 204 4.23 0.94 -8.76
C GLN A 204 3.92 -0.46 -9.32
N LEU A 205 2.66 -0.79 -9.56
CA LEU A 205 2.27 -2.10 -10.13
C LEU A 205 2.91 -2.37 -11.49
N LEU A 206 2.98 -1.36 -12.37
CA LEU A 206 3.60 -1.50 -13.68
C LEU A 206 5.11 -1.74 -13.57
N GLN A 207 5.80 -1.00 -12.69
CA GLN A 207 7.24 -1.16 -12.50
C GLN A 207 7.59 -2.50 -11.83
N GLU A 208 6.77 -2.96 -10.88
CA GLU A 208 6.94 -4.29 -10.30
C GLU A 208 6.69 -5.39 -11.32
N LYS A 209 5.68 -5.25 -12.20
CA LYS A 209 5.45 -6.18 -13.31
C LYS A 209 6.67 -6.29 -14.22
N ASP A 210 7.32 -5.18 -14.54
CA ASP A 210 8.52 -5.20 -15.38
C ASP A 210 9.68 -5.91 -14.69
N VAL A 211 9.87 -5.70 -13.37
CA VAL A 211 10.87 -6.46 -12.59
C VAL A 211 10.56 -7.96 -12.52
N ARG A 212 9.29 -8.34 -12.35
CA ARG A 212 8.91 -9.77 -12.33
C ARG A 212 9.28 -10.46 -13.64
N LYS A 213 8.98 -9.85 -14.79
CA LYS A 213 9.33 -10.42 -16.11
C LYS A 213 10.83 -10.67 -16.31
N ASP A 214 11.68 -9.87 -15.68
CA ASP A 214 13.12 -10.00 -15.79
C ASP A 214 13.66 -11.16 -14.92
N ASP A 215 12.93 -11.55 -13.86
CA ASP A 215 13.28 -12.63 -12.93
C ASP A 215 12.03 -13.32 -12.36
N ASP A 216 11.31 -14.04 -13.22
CA ASP A 216 10.01 -14.65 -12.90
C ASP A 216 10.11 -15.70 -11.77
N ALA A 217 11.29 -16.27 -11.53
CA ALA A 217 11.51 -17.28 -10.49
C ALA A 217 11.75 -16.67 -9.10
N ALA A 218 12.18 -15.41 -9.02
CA ALA A 218 12.53 -14.78 -7.75
C ALA A 218 11.35 -14.13 -7.02
N PHE A 219 10.24 -13.85 -7.71
CA PHE A 219 9.11 -13.11 -7.16
C PHE A 219 7.77 -13.79 -7.43
N GLU A 220 6.91 -13.79 -6.41
CA GLU A 220 5.53 -14.27 -6.54
C GLU A 220 4.72 -13.43 -7.54
N ASP A 221 3.71 -14.10 -8.13
CA ASP A 221 2.74 -13.49 -9.05
C ASP A 221 2.10 -12.23 -8.42
N GLY A 222 2.20 -11.11 -9.13
CA GLY A 222 1.55 -9.88 -8.72
C GLY A 222 0.05 -9.87 -9.04
N PRO A 223 -0.68 -8.83 -8.59
CA PRO A 223 -2.11 -8.72 -8.86
C PRO A 223 -2.48 -8.72 -10.35
N LEU A 224 -1.64 -8.13 -11.22
CA LEU A 224 -1.91 -8.05 -12.66
C LEU A 224 -1.75 -9.42 -13.32
N GLU A 225 -0.72 -10.16 -12.92
CA GLU A 225 -0.40 -11.51 -13.36
C GLU A 225 -1.50 -12.48 -12.92
N LEU A 226 -1.96 -12.38 -11.66
CA LEU A 226 -3.09 -13.15 -11.14
C LEU A 226 -4.38 -12.89 -11.93
N ILE A 227 -4.69 -11.63 -12.25
CA ILE A 227 -5.88 -11.29 -13.06
C ILE A 227 -5.76 -11.90 -14.47
N GLU A 228 -4.57 -11.86 -15.07
CA GLU A 228 -4.31 -12.44 -16.39
C GLU A 228 -4.44 -13.97 -16.36
N LYS A 229 -3.86 -14.62 -15.35
CA LYS A 229 -3.97 -16.07 -15.08
C LYS A 229 -5.44 -16.49 -14.92
N VAL A 230 -6.20 -15.80 -14.06
CA VAL A 230 -7.65 -16.03 -13.86
C VAL A 230 -8.42 -15.87 -15.17
N ARG A 231 -8.13 -14.83 -15.95
CA ARG A 231 -8.79 -14.59 -17.23
C ARG A 231 -8.49 -15.71 -18.23
N ASN A 232 -7.25 -16.19 -18.30
CA ASN A 232 -6.85 -17.26 -19.21
C ASN A 232 -7.47 -18.61 -18.80
N MET A 233 -7.50 -18.95 -17.51
CA MET A 233 -8.19 -20.15 -17.01
C MET A 233 -9.70 -20.11 -17.26
N ARG A 234 -10.32 -18.94 -17.13
CA ARG A 234 -11.73 -18.78 -17.48
C ARG A 234 -12.00 -18.97 -18.97
N LYS A 235 -11.08 -18.49 -19.84
CA LYS A 235 -11.17 -18.70 -21.30
C LYS A 235 -10.99 -20.16 -21.68
N SER A 236 -10.23 -20.94 -20.91
CA SER A 236 -10.08 -22.39 -21.12
C SER A 236 -11.26 -23.21 -20.59
N GLY A 237 -12.32 -22.55 -20.09
CA GLY A 237 -13.53 -23.21 -19.64
C GLY A 237 -13.54 -23.67 -18.17
N MET A 238 -12.52 -23.32 -17.38
CA MET A 238 -12.52 -23.64 -15.95
C MET A 238 -13.61 -22.86 -15.20
N THR A 239 -14.23 -23.54 -14.24
CA THR A 239 -15.15 -22.95 -13.28
C THR A 239 -14.38 -22.14 -12.22
N LEU A 240 -15.08 -21.26 -11.51
CA LEU A 240 -14.46 -20.44 -10.45
C LEU A 240 -13.83 -21.31 -9.34
N ASN A 241 -14.45 -22.44 -8.99
CA ASN A 241 -13.96 -23.33 -7.93
C ASN A 241 -12.66 -24.02 -8.34
N GLU A 242 -12.56 -24.46 -9.60
CA GLU A 242 -11.33 -25.03 -10.16
C GLU A 242 -10.21 -24.00 -10.19
N ILE A 243 -10.52 -22.77 -10.61
CA ILE A 243 -9.56 -21.64 -10.60
C ILE A 243 -9.03 -21.36 -9.19
N ILE A 244 -9.92 -21.29 -8.18
CA ILE A 244 -9.52 -21.04 -6.79
C ILE A 244 -8.61 -22.17 -6.29
N THR A 245 -8.99 -23.42 -6.57
CA THR A 245 -8.21 -24.59 -6.16
C THR A 245 -6.83 -24.60 -6.80
N GLU A 246 -6.73 -24.20 -8.07
CA GLU A 246 -5.46 -24.17 -8.78
C GLU A 246 -4.56 -23.03 -8.31
N ILE A 247 -5.12 -21.85 -8.01
CA ILE A 247 -4.37 -20.73 -7.43
C ILE A 247 -3.84 -21.09 -6.03
N GLN A 248 -4.60 -21.83 -5.23
CA GLN A 248 -4.18 -22.27 -3.90
C GLN A 248 -3.04 -23.29 -3.90
N LYS A 249 -2.74 -23.93 -5.05
CA LYS A 249 -1.59 -24.83 -5.19
C LYS A 249 -0.32 -24.11 -5.62
N THR A 250 -0.44 -22.89 -6.15
CA THR A 250 0.71 -22.05 -6.53
C THR A 250 1.17 -21.28 -5.30
#